data_AF-A0A1M4Y5U7-F1
#
_entry.id   AF-A0A1M4Y5U7-F1
#
_cell.length_a   1.000
_cell.length_b   1.000
_cell.length_c   1.000
_cell.angle_alpha   90.00
_cell.angle_beta   90.00
_cell.angle_gamma   90.00
#
_symmetry.space_group_name_H-M   'P 1'
#
loop_
_entity.id
_entity.type
_entity.pdbx_description
1 polymer ?
#
loop_
_entity_poly.entity_id
_entity_poly.type
_entity_poly.pdbx_seq_one_letter_code
_entity_poly.pdbx_strand_id
1 'polypeptide(L)'
;MKIYLYKYFIAFFYCCYSITGWAQQADNKTLIDFNRQLNFYDFEQIRSYVIKHGDRKTYCPNYKDNPHYIVKDLAVEVYFNPTNNDGRQPTENDYNVMYIIEEEGDSIIHYYLYLTPQRDVLVYDYDKQFTDIDTRAFRLTELKNITDYLVDLAAVK
;
A
#
# COMPACT_ATOMS: atom_id res chain seq x y z
N MET A 1 48.55 -29.74 20.27
CA MET A 1 47.16 -30.15 19.96
C MET A 1 46.09 -29.06 20.21
N LYS A 2 46.44 -27.77 20.42
CA LYS A 2 45.47 -26.68 20.70
C LYS A 2 45.22 -25.71 19.53
N ILE A 3 46.05 -25.73 18.48
CA ILE A 3 45.98 -24.77 17.36
C ILE A 3 44.98 -25.21 16.27
N TYR A 4 44.79 -26.52 16.08
CA TYR A 4 43.90 -27.04 15.03
C TYR A 4 42.42 -26.83 15.35
N LEU A 5 42.02 -26.87 16.63
CA LEU A 5 40.65 -26.61 17.06
C LEU A 5 40.18 -25.17 16.78
N TYR A 6 41.09 -24.18 16.87
CA TYR A 6 40.77 -22.78 16.60
C TYR A 6 40.47 -22.50 15.12
N LYS A 7 41.15 -23.21 14.20
CA LYS A 7 40.93 -23.03 12.74
C LYS A 7 39.55 -23.50 12.30
N TYR A 8 39.03 -24.59 12.88
CA TYR A 8 37.68 -25.07 12.59
C TYR A 8 36.59 -24.19 13.22
N PHE A 9 36.86 -23.60 14.39
CA PHE A 9 35.92 -22.69 15.05
C PHE A 9 35.68 -21.39 14.27
N ILE A 10 36.75 -20.82 13.68
CA ILE A 10 36.67 -19.59 12.86
C ILE A 10 35.96 -19.86 11.52
N ALA A 11 36.22 -21.02 10.91
CA ALA A 11 35.54 -21.42 9.67
C ALA A 11 34.04 -21.68 9.87
N PHE A 12 33.64 -22.23 11.01
CA PHE A 12 32.23 -22.44 11.37
C PHE A 12 31.50 -21.11 11.60
N PHE A 13 32.17 -20.13 12.24
CA PHE A 13 31.59 -18.79 12.46
C PHE A 13 31.39 -18.02 11.15
N TYR A 14 32.30 -18.16 10.18
CA TYR A 14 32.15 -17.55 8.86
C TYR A 14 31.03 -18.20 8.03
N CYS A 15 30.87 -19.52 8.09
CA CYS A 15 29.79 -20.23 7.40
C CYS A 15 28.40 -19.85 7.93
N CYS A 16 28.24 -19.69 9.24
CA CYS A 16 26.97 -19.28 9.82
C CYS A 16 26.59 -17.82 9.51
N TYR A 17 27.57 -16.92 9.37
CA TYR A 17 27.32 -15.51 9.02
C TYR A 17 26.84 -15.34 7.57
N SER A 18 27.25 -16.22 6.66
CA SER A 18 26.78 -16.19 5.27
C SER A 18 25.36 -16.74 5.07
N ILE A 19 24.79 -17.45 6.04
CA ILE A 19 23.45 -18.05 5.91
C ILE A 19 22.35 -17.13 6.49
N THR A 20 22.69 -16.22 7.42
CA THR A 20 21.71 -15.28 7.99
C THR A 20 21.43 -14.06 7.10
N GLY A 21 22.31 -13.76 6.12
CA GLY A 21 22.14 -12.62 5.21
C GLY A 21 21.07 -12.80 4.12
N TRP A 22 20.56 -14.02 3.91
CA TRP A 22 19.61 -14.34 2.84
C TRP A 22 18.15 -14.47 3.30
N ALA A 23 17.86 -14.20 4.58
CA ALA A 23 16.51 -14.31 5.15
C ALA A 23 15.81 -12.96 5.40
N GLN A 24 16.44 -11.81 5.10
CA GLN A 24 15.86 -10.48 5.34
C GLN A 24 15.54 -9.67 4.08
N GLN A 25 15.68 -10.25 2.88
CA GLN A 25 15.55 -9.49 1.63
C GLN A 25 14.21 -9.70 0.88
N ALA A 26 13.21 -10.30 1.55
CA ALA A 26 11.95 -10.71 0.92
C ALA A 26 10.77 -9.71 1.08
N ASP A 27 10.80 -8.75 2.02
CA ASP A 27 9.62 -7.87 2.27
C ASP A 27 9.80 -6.39 1.89
N ASN A 28 11.04 -5.92 1.63
CA ASN A 28 11.29 -4.49 1.37
C ASN A 28 11.07 -4.06 -0.09
N LYS A 29 10.75 -4.98 -1.00
CA LYS A 29 10.59 -4.66 -2.44
C LYS A 29 9.16 -4.28 -2.82
N THR A 30 8.20 -4.61 -1.96
CA THR A 30 6.76 -4.44 -2.20
C THR A 30 6.19 -3.18 -1.56
N LEU A 31 6.81 -2.66 -0.48
CA LEU A 31 6.41 -1.38 0.11
C LEU A 31 7.26 -0.25 -0.47
N ILE A 32 6.58 0.75 -1.02
CA ILE A 32 7.17 1.94 -1.64
C ILE A 32 6.72 3.15 -0.83
N ASP A 33 7.68 3.96 -0.36
CA ASP A 33 7.38 5.22 0.31
C ASP A 33 6.73 6.21 -0.68
N PHE A 34 5.52 6.64 -0.36
CA PHE A 34 4.73 7.58 -1.16
C PHE A 34 4.34 8.84 -0.35
N ASN A 35 4.88 8.99 0.86
CA ASN A 35 4.49 10.04 1.81
C ASN A 35 4.83 11.45 1.30
N ARG A 36 5.83 11.57 0.41
CA ARG A 36 6.18 12.86 -0.21
C ARG A 36 5.19 13.29 -1.29
N GLN A 37 4.45 12.36 -1.86
CA GLN A 37 3.50 12.58 -2.95
C GLN A 37 2.07 12.70 -2.40
N LEU A 38 1.72 11.89 -1.41
CA LEU A 38 0.45 11.94 -0.69
C LEU A 38 0.74 11.83 0.81
N ASN A 39 0.51 12.92 1.56
CA ASN A 39 0.76 12.90 3.00
C ASN A 39 -0.49 12.47 3.79
N PHE A 40 -0.34 12.33 5.12
CA PHE A 40 -1.43 12.00 6.03
C PHE A 40 -2.69 12.86 5.83
N TYR A 41 -2.56 14.19 5.74
CA TYR A 41 -3.72 15.08 5.64
C TYR A 41 -4.46 14.91 4.31
N ASP A 42 -3.74 14.64 3.24
CA ASP A 42 -4.33 14.39 1.92
C ASP A 42 -5.08 13.05 1.93
N PHE A 43 -4.47 12.01 2.50
CA PHE A 43 -5.12 10.72 2.69
C PHE A 43 -6.42 10.84 3.51
N GLU A 44 -6.37 11.55 4.63
CA GLU A 44 -7.54 11.81 5.49
C GLU A 44 -8.65 12.55 4.76
N GLN A 45 -8.30 13.56 3.93
CA GLN A 45 -9.28 14.30 3.13
C GLN A 45 -9.99 13.38 2.13
N ILE A 46 -9.23 12.58 1.38
CA ILE A 46 -9.80 11.61 0.43
C ILE A 46 -10.68 10.61 1.18
N ARG A 47 -10.20 10.06 2.30
CA ARG A 47 -10.95 9.10 3.13
C ARG A 47 -12.28 9.66 3.60
N SER A 48 -12.27 10.86 4.20
CA SER A 48 -13.48 11.50 4.69
C SER A 48 -14.45 11.79 3.54
N TYR A 49 -13.94 12.25 2.39
CA TYR A 49 -14.76 12.49 1.21
C TYR A 49 -15.46 11.22 0.72
N VAL A 50 -14.72 10.12 0.53
CA VAL A 50 -15.27 8.85 0.05
C VAL A 50 -16.28 8.27 1.04
N ILE A 51 -16.02 8.36 2.35
CA ILE A 51 -16.98 7.91 3.37
C ILE A 51 -18.28 8.72 3.33
N LYS A 52 -18.19 10.04 3.10
CA LYS A 52 -19.34 10.95 3.13
C LYS A 52 -20.14 10.98 1.83
N HIS A 53 -19.47 10.82 0.69
CA HIS A 53 -20.06 11.03 -0.64
C HIS A 53 -20.08 9.77 -1.52
N GLY A 54 -19.38 8.71 -1.11
CA GLY A 54 -19.42 7.41 -1.73
C GLY A 54 -20.68 6.63 -1.43
N ASP A 55 -20.82 5.51 -2.13
CA ASP A 55 -21.76 4.46 -1.78
C ASP A 55 -21.04 3.36 -0.99
N ARG A 56 -21.66 2.19 -0.88
CA ARG A 56 -21.11 1.04 -0.18
C ARG A 56 -21.04 -0.17 -1.10
N LYS A 57 -19.87 -0.82 -1.17
CA LYS A 57 -19.64 -1.99 -2.03
C LYS A 57 -18.93 -3.11 -1.28
N THR A 58 -19.31 -4.35 -1.60
CA THR A 58 -18.71 -5.56 -1.00
C THR A 58 -17.73 -6.18 -1.98
N TYR A 59 -16.47 -6.36 -1.55
CA TYR A 59 -15.40 -6.92 -2.40
C TYR A 59 -15.06 -8.36 -2.05
N CYS A 60 -15.18 -8.76 -0.78
CA CYS A 60 -15.00 -10.14 -0.38
C CYS A 60 -15.90 -10.51 0.81
N PRO A 61 -16.05 -11.81 1.13
CA PRO A 61 -16.89 -12.25 2.24
C PRO A 61 -16.50 -11.66 3.61
N ASN A 62 -15.22 -11.32 3.80
CA ASN A 62 -14.69 -10.79 5.05
C ASN A 62 -14.78 -9.26 5.14
N TYR A 63 -14.81 -8.57 4.00
CA TYR A 63 -14.91 -7.10 3.92
C TYR A 63 -16.18 -6.75 3.16
N LYS A 64 -17.28 -6.64 3.90
CA LYS A 64 -18.59 -6.26 3.37
C LYS A 64 -18.87 -4.79 3.63
N ASP A 65 -19.68 -4.20 2.75
CA ASP A 65 -20.18 -2.83 2.94
C ASP A 65 -19.02 -1.83 3.13
N ASN A 66 -18.12 -1.70 2.17
CA ASN A 66 -16.96 -0.81 2.27
C ASN A 66 -17.26 0.55 1.63
N PRO A 67 -16.76 1.67 2.17
CA PRO A 67 -16.83 2.97 1.49
C PRO A 67 -16.23 2.85 0.09
N HIS A 68 -16.96 3.31 -0.92
CA HIS A 68 -16.57 3.19 -2.31
C HIS A 68 -17.02 4.43 -3.10
N TYR A 69 -16.20 4.87 -4.06
CA TYR A 69 -16.48 6.00 -4.92
C TYR A 69 -15.89 5.78 -6.32
N ILE A 70 -16.63 6.16 -7.36
CA ILE A 70 -16.18 6.09 -8.75
C ILE A 70 -15.86 7.49 -9.26
N VAL A 71 -14.62 7.72 -9.66
CA VAL A 71 -14.18 8.89 -10.40
C VAL A 71 -14.36 8.62 -11.89
N LYS A 72 -15.56 8.93 -12.39
CA LYS A 72 -15.97 8.61 -13.78
C LYS A 72 -15.03 9.19 -14.83
N ASP A 73 -14.54 10.41 -14.60
CA ASP A 73 -13.71 11.13 -15.57
C ASP A 73 -12.33 10.48 -15.76
N LEU A 74 -11.88 9.68 -14.78
CA LEU A 74 -10.60 8.98 -14.80
C LEU A 74 -10.74 7.47 -15.02
N ALA A 75 -11.97 6.94 -15.11
CA ALA A 75 -12.23 5.49 -15.06
C ALA A 75 -11.56 4.82 -13.83
N VAL A 76 -11.60 5.51 -12.69
CA VAL A 76 -10.98 5.07 -11.43
C VAL A 76 -12.05 4.72 -10.41
N GLU A 77 -11.90 3.57 -9.77
CA GLU A 77 -12.67 3.12 -8.62
C GLU A 77 -11.81 3.22 -7.35
N VAL A 78 -12.33 3.87 -6.31
CA VAL A 78 -11.65 4.03 -5.01
C VAL A 78 -12.49 3.38 -3.93
N TYR A 79 -11.88 2.58 -3.06
CA TYR A 79 -12.56 2.05 -1.88
C TYR A 79 -11.62 1.85 -0.71
N PHE A 80 -12.19 1.68 0.49
CA PHE A 80 -11.42 1.48 1.71
C PHE A 80 -11.81 0.20 2.43
N ASN A 81 -10.84 -0.62 2.81
CA ASN A 81 -11.13 -1.74 3.71
C ASN A 81 -10.77 -1.37 5.16
N PRO A 82 -11.60 -1.76 6.13
CA PRO A 82 -11.28 -1.59 7.53
C PRO A 82 -10.16 -2.54 7.94
N THR A 83 -9.30 -2.07 8.84
CA THR A 83 -8.17 -2.85 9.39
C THR A 83 -8.50 -3.50 10.73
N ASN A 84 -9.64 -3.18 11.35
CA ASN A 84 -10.07 -3.81 12.58
C ASN A 84 -10.67 -5.20 12.30
N ASN A 85 -10.14 -6.23 12.99
CA ASN A 85 -10.60 -7.62 12.89
C ASN A 85 -11.27 -8.11 14.18
N ASP A 86 -11.81 -7.18 14.98
CA ASP A 86 -12.35 -7.46 16.32
C ASP A 86 -13.88 -7.67 16.36
N GLY A 87 -14.52 -7.74 15.18
CA GLY A 87 -15.96 -7.95 15.05
C GLY A 87 -16.82 -6.73 15.40
N ARG A 88 -16.22 -5.59 15.74
CA ARG A 88 -16.94 -4.33 15.91
C ARG A 88 -17.17 -3.66 14.57
N GLN A 89 -18.26 -2.89 14.47
CA GLN A 89 -18.50 -2.04 13.31
C GLN A 89 -17.32 -1.07 13.14
N PRO A 90 -16.69 -1.00 11.96
CA PRO A 90 -15.57 -0.10 11.73
C PRO A 90 -15.98 1.37 11.87
N THR A 91 -15.11 2.15 12.49
CA THR A 91 -15.16 3.62 12.51
C THR A 91 -14.37 4.20 11.34
N GLU A 92 -14.47 5.50 11.09
CA GLU A 92 -13.72 6.16 10.00
C GLU A 92 -12.20 5.93 10.11
N ASN A 93 -11.67 5.91 11.33
CA ASN A 93 -10.25 5.71 11.61
C ASN A 93 -9.77 4.26 11.39
N ASP A 94 -10.68 3.30 11.24
CA ASP A 94 -10.32 1.92 10.98
C ASP A 94 -9.98 1.68 9.49
N TYR A 95 -10.41 2.59 8.61
CA TYR A 95 -10.15 2.56 7.16
C TYR A 95 -8.77 3.13 6.83
N ASN A 96 -7.72 2.35 7.08
CA ASN A 96 -6.32 2.73 6.86
C ASN A 96 -5.72 2.18 5.55
N VAL A 97 -6.50 1.43 4.77
CA VAL A 97 -6.08 0.94 3.46
C VAL A 97 -7.01 1.53 2.41
N MET A 98 -6.47 2.35 1.52
CA MET A 98 -7.14 2.86 0.33
C MET A 98 -6.75 1.99 -0.86
N TYR A 99 -7.74 1.53 -1.59
CA TYR A 99 -7.59 0.78 -2.82
C TYR A 99 -8.01 1.68 -3.96
N ILE A 100 -7.17 1.79 -4.98
CA ILE A 100 -7.46 2.52 -6.21
C ILE A 100 -7.31 1.52 -7.35
N ILE A 101 -8.39 1.33 -8.09
CA ILE A 101 -8.45 0.47 -9.27
C ILE A 101 -8.60 1.40 -10.48
N GLU A 102 -7.63 1.34 -11.38
CA GLU A 102 -7.64 2.09 -12.64
C GLU A 102 -7.89 1.11 -13.80
N GLU A 103 -8.90 1.42 -14.63
CA GLU A 103 -9.18 0.69 -15.86
C GLU A 103 -8.46 1.36 -17.04
N GLU A 104 -7.41 0.72 -17.56
CA GLU A 104 -6.63 1.19 -18.71
C GLU A 104 -6.84 0.25 -19.92
N GLY A 105 -7.90 0.52 -20.69
CA GLY A 105 -8.30 -0.32 -21.82
C GLY A 105 -8.71 -1.72 -21.36
N ASP A 106 -7.96 -2.75 -21.75
CA ASP A 106 -8.18 -4.15 -21.33
C ASP A 106 -7.39 -4.51 -20.05
N SER A 107 -6.64 -3.56 -19.46
CA SER A 107 -5.81 -3.78 -18.28
C SER A 107 -6.42 -3.15 -17.04
N ILE A 108 -6.23 -3.79 -15.89
CA ILE A 108 -6.61 -3.26 -14.58
C ILE A 108 -5.35 -3.08 -13.74
N ILE A 109 -5.16 -1.86 -13.24
CA ILE A 109 -4.04 -1.51 -12.35
C ILE A 109 -4.56 -1.36 -10.94
N HIS A 110 -3.89 -2.00 -9.97
CA HIS A 110 -4.27 -1.92 -8.57
C HIS A 110 -3.20 -1.17 -7.76
N TYR A 111 -3.63 -0.10 -7.12
CA TYR A 111 -2.82 0.63 -6.14
C TYR A 111 -3.37 0.40 -4.74
N TYR A 112 -2.50 -0.07 -3.84
CA TYR A 112 -2.83 -0.33 -2.45
C TYR A 112 -2.08 0.67 -1.58
N LEU A 113 -2.76 1.72 -1.10
CA LEU A 113 -2.16 2.73 -0.24
C LEU A 113 -2.46 2.40 1.22
N TYR A 114 -1.41 2.29 2.02
CA TYR A 114 -1.49 1.99 3.44
C TYR A 114 -1.05 3.19 4.27
N LEU A 115 -1.94 3.65 5.15
CA LEU A 115 -1.64 4.65 6.16
C LEU A 115 -1.08 3.96 7.41
N THR A 116 0.18 4.25 7.76
CA THR A 116 0.83 3.66 8.92
C THR A 116 0.37 4.32 10.23
N PRO A 117 0.55 3.66 11.39
CA PRO A 117 0.33 4.31 12.70
C PRO A 117 1.21 5.54 12.93
N GLN A 118 2.35 5.63 12.25
CA GLN A 118 3.25 6.79 12.26
C GLN A 118 2.77 7.94 11.36
N ARG A 119 1.66 7.74 10.64
CA ARG A 119 1.05 8.68 9.68
C ARG A 119 1.85 8.85 8.40
N ASP A 120 2.59 7.83 8.01
CA ASP A 120 3.22 7.76 6.69
C ASP A 120 2.29 7.04 5.71
N VAL A 121 2.30 7.44 4.44
CA VAL A 121 1.58 6.76 3.37
C VAL A 121 2.54 5.92 2.54
N LEU A 122 2.26 4.63 2.43
CA LEU A 122 3.05 3.68 1.65
C LEU A 122 2.19 3.07 0.53
N VAL A 123 2.79 2.77 -0.61
CA VAL A 123 2.18 1.97 -1.68
C VAL A 123 2.66 0.53 -1.54
N TYR A 124 1.73 -0.42 -1.50
CA TYR A 124 2.01 -1.84 -1.47
C TYR A 124 1.78 -2.46 -2.86
N ASP A 125 2.87 -2.84 -3.52
CA ASP A 125 2.87 -3.52 -4.81
C ASP A 125 2.57 -5.02 -4.64
N TYR A 126 1.31 -5.33 -4.28
CA TYR A 126 0.88 -6.72 -4.03
C TYR A 126 0.96 -7.59 -5.29
N ASP A 127 0.48 -7.05 -6.41
CA ASP A 127 0.42 -7.75 -7.70
C ASP A 127 1.75 -7.73 -8.46
N LYS A 128 2.80 -7.11 -7.89
CA LYS A 128 4.12 -6.98 -8.50
C LYS A 128 4.07 -6.25 -9.86
N GLN A 129 3.17 -5.29 -9.98
CA GLN A 129 2.99 -4.46 -11.18
C GLN A 129 4.10 -3.40 -11.31
N PHE A 130 4.87 -3.13 -10.24
CA PHE A 130 5.89 -2.07 -10.19
C PHE A 130 7.30 -2.64 -9.96
N THR A 131 7.58 -3.86 -10.43
CA THR A 131 8.91 -4.48 -10.25
C THR A 131 10.01 -3.88 -11.11
N ASP A 132 9.66 -3.38 -12.29
CA ASP A 132 10.57 -2.68 -13.19
C ASP A 132 10.69 -1.19 -12.81
N ILE A 133 11.89 -0.61 -12.91
CA ILE A 133 12.16 0.74 -12.39
C ILE A 133 11.46 1.84 -13.18
N ASP A 134 11.44 1.72 -14.51
CA ASP A 134 10.83 2.72 -15.39
C ASP A 134 9.31 2.62 -15.28
N THR A 135 8.79 1.40 -15.28
CA THR A 135 7.37 1.12 -15.05
C THR A 135 6.91 1.64 -13.68
N ARG A 136 7.72 1.44 -12.63
CA ARG A 136 7.43 1.96 -11.28
C ARG A 136 7.36 3.49 -11.28
N ALA A 137 8.34 4.18 -11.85
CA ALA A 137 8.34 5.64 -11.87
C ALA A 137 7.13 6.21 -12.61
N PHE A 138 6.78 5.62 -13.76
CA PHE A 138 5.58 5.97 -14.51
C PHE A 138 4.31 5.74 -13.68
N ARG A 139 4.12 4.54 -13.13
CA ARG A 139 2.90 4.19 -12.38
C ARG A 139 2.72 4.98 -11.08
N LEU A 140 3.81 5.34 -10.40
CA LEU A 140 3.74 6.23 -9.23
C LEU A 140 3.41 7.68 -9.61
N THR A 141 3.77 8.11 -10.83
CA THR A 141 3.38 9.42 -11.36
C THR A 141 1.89 9.46 -11.68
N GLU A 142 1.37 8.42 -12.33
CA GLU A 142 -0.07 8.28 -12.58
C GLU A 142 -0.86 8.22 -11.28
N LEU A 143 -0.41 7.42 -10.30
CA LEU A 143 -1.01 7.39 -8.97
C LEU A 143 -1.04 8.77 -8.33
N LYS A 144 0.05 9.54 -8.43
CA LYS A 144 0.10 10.90 -7.89
C LYS A 144 -0.98 11.77 -8.53
N ASN A 145 -1.11 11.73 -9.86
CA ASN A 145 -2.11 12.52 -10.59
C ASN A 145 -3.55 12.16 -10.16
N ILE A 146 -3.83 10.86 -10.00
CA ILE A 146 -5.12 10.38 -9.48
C ILE A 146 -5.36 10.92 -8.07
N THR A 147 -4.37 10.82 -7.18
CA THR A 147 -4.54 11.27 -5.80
C THR A 147 -4.64 12.79 -5.67
N ASP A 148 -3.91 13.57 -6.50
CA ASP A 148 -4.05 15.03 -6.55
C ASP A 148 -5.48 15.41 -6.95
N TYR A 149 -6.04 14.77 -7.99
CA TYR A 149 -7.42 14.99 -8.40
C TYR A 149 -8.41 14.68 -7.27
N LEU A 150 -8.19 13.57 -6.54
CA LEU A 150 -9.05 13.19 -5.41
C LEU A 150 -8.98 14.20 -4.26
N VAL A 151 -7.80 14.77 -3.97
CA VAL A 151 -7.63 15.85 -2.98
C VAL A 151 -8.39 17.09 -3.42
N ASP A 152 -8.23 17.52 -4.67
CA ASP A 152 -8.95 18.68 -5.21
C ASP A 152 -10.47 18.47 -5.15
N LEU A 153 -10.93 17.28 -5.52
CA LEU A 153 -12.34 16.89 -5.41
C LEU A 153 -12.85 16.95 -3.96
N ALA A 154 -12.01 16.56 -2.99
CA ALA A 154 -12.33 16.63 -1.58
C ALA A 154 -12.35 18.07 -1.04
N ALA A 155 -11.56 18.97 -1.62
CA ALA A 155 -11.46 20.36 -1.19
C ALA A 155 -12.61 21.28 -1.69
N VAL A 156 -13.31 20.91 -2.76
CA VAL A 156 -14.35 21.74 -3.41
C VAL A 156 -15.71 21.73 -2.66
N LYS A 157 -15.76 21.29 -1.39
CA LYS A 157 -17.01 21.17 -0.62
C LYS A 157 -16.96 21.78 0.78
#